data_AF-A0A2I7N4B5-F1
#
_entry.id   AF-A0A2I7N4B5-F1
#
_cell.length_a   1.000
_cell.length_b   1.000
_cell.length_c   1.000
_cell.angle_alpha   90.00
_cell.angle_beta   90.00
_cell.angle_gamma   90.00
#
_symmetry.space_group_name_H-M   'P 1'
#
loop_
_entity.id
_entity.type
_entity.pdbx_description
1 polymer ?
#
loop_
_entity_poly.entity_id
_entity_poly.type
_entity_poly.pdbx_seq_one_letter_code
_entity_poly.pdbx_strand_id
1 'polypeptide(L)'
;MNNQQKDIYTLPSRVLLGVGICDLLRGIAHTFLLNYSASHVAKFDLATVPMDQIFMLGVFGMSNFVTGFINILVAIKAREISPQVLLLIPLAYLIGLVGVRLNGIHADATFNGRYMMFVYFAICGLTYLIFLIQKRKIKV
;
A
#
# COMPACT_ATOMS: atom_id res chain seq x y z
N MET A 1 37.47 -2.15 -17.39
CA MET A 1 36.13 -2.75 -17.36
C MET A 1 35.24 -1.86 -16.49
N ASN A 2 34.27 -1.16 -17.10
CA ASN A 2 33.52 -0.09 -16.46
C ASN A 2 32.35 -0.67 -15.65
N ASN A 3 32.62 -1.10 -14.42
CA ASN A 3 31.59 -1.43 -13.42
C ASN A 3 30.82 -0.16 -13.09
N GLN A 4 29.58 0.03 -13.59
CA GLN A 4 28.43 0.66 -12.90
C GLN A 4 27.24 0.76 -13.88
N GLN A 5 26.74 -0.36 -14.40
CA GLN A 5 25.35 -0.36 -14.87
C GLN A 5 24.48 -0.31 -13.62
N LYS A 6 24.08 0.90 -13.22
CA LYS A 6 23.29 1.15 -12.01
C LYS A 6 22.05 0.26 -12.06
N ASP A 7 21.92 -0.69 -11.13
CA ASP A 7 20.76 -1.57 -11.04
C ASP A 7 19.50 -0.72 -10.76
N ILE A 8 18.77 -0.40 -11.83
CA ILE A 8 17.56 0.43 -11.81
C ILE A 8 16.43 -0.17 -10.97
N TYR A 9 16.53 -1.46 -10.63
CA TYR A 9 15.54 -2.17 -9.84
C TYR A 9 15.83 -2.09 -8.33
N THR A 10 17.04 -1.71 -7.92
CA THR A 10 17.42 -1.65 -6.49
C THR A 10 16.54 -0.68 -5.70
N LEU A 11 16.30 0.53 -6.21
CA LEU A 11 15.44 1.51 -5.53
C LEU A 11 13.98 1.00 -5.41
N PRO A 12 13.32 0.60 -6.51
CA PRO A 12 11.98 -0.01 -6.45
C PRO A 12 11.87 -1.18 -5.48
N SER A 13 12.84 -2.10 -5.47
CA SER A 13 12.84 -3.25 -4.55
C SER A 13 12.96 -2.82 -3.09
N ARG A 14 13.81 -1.83 -2.76
CA ARG A 14 13.91 -1.30 -1.38
C ARG A 14 12.63 -0.60 -0.94
N VAL A 15 12.01 0.18 -1.82
CA VAL A 15 10.75 0.84 -1.52
C VAL A 15 9.64 -0.20 -1.32
N LEU A 16 9.56 -1.21 -2.19
CA LEU A 16 8.59 -2.30 -2.06
C LEU A 16 8.78 -3.10 -0.77
N LEU A 17 10.04 -3.31 -0.35
CA LEU A 17 10.36 -3.93 0.93
C LEU A 17 9.83 -3.09 2.10
N GLY A 18 10.11 -1.78 2.10
CA GLY A 18 9.60 -0.86 3.11
C GLY A 18 8.07 -0.83 3.15
N VAL A 19 7.44 -0.77 1.98
CA VAL A 19 5.98 -0.90 1.81
C VAL A 19 5.48 -2.21 2.44
N GLY A 20 6.12 -3.34 2.15
CA GLY A 20 5.73 -4.62 2.73
C GLY A 20 5.86 -4.66 4.26
N ILE A 21 6.89 -4.05 4.82
CA ILE A 21 7.04 -3.91 6.28
C ILE A 21 5.92 -3.03 6.86
N CYS A 22 5.62 -1.89 6.22
CA CYS A 22 4.50 -1.04 6.62
C CYS A 22 3.16 -1.78 6.55
N ASP A 23 2.94 -2.64 5.56
CA ASP A 23 1.77 -3.50 5.46
C ASP A 23 1.69 -4.47 6.64
N LEU A 24 2.78 -5.14 7.03
CA LEU A 24 2.78 -6.02 8.20
C LEU A 24 2.47 -5.27 9.50
N LEU A 25 3.05 -4.08 9.71
CA LEU A 25 2.73 -3.24 10.87
C LEU A 25 1.26 -2.81 10.89
N ARG A 26 0.70 -2.47 9.72
CA ARG A 26 -0.73 -2.19 9.57
C ARG A 26 -1.58 -3.41 9.81
N GLY A 27 -1.15 -4.59 9.39
CA GLY A 27 -1.78 -5.87 9.71
C GLY A 27 -1.91 -6.04 11.21
N ILE A 28 -0.81 -5.87 11.95
CA ILE A 28 -0.81 -5.95 13.42
C ILE A 28 -1.77 -4.91 14.03
N ALA A 29 -1.68 -3.66 13.57
CA ALA A 29 -2.53 -2.57 14.07
C ALA A 29 -4.02 -2.82 13.83
N HIS A 30 -4.38 -3.33 12.65
CA HIS A 30 -5.77 -3.56 12.24
C HIS A 30 -6.33 -4.92 12.66
N THR A 31 -5.53 -5.87 13.16
CA THR A 31 -6.07 -7.16 13.66
C THR A 31 -5.96 -7.31 15.17
N PHE A 32 -4.79 -7.06 15.74
CA PHE A 32 -4.53 -7.32 17.17
C PHE A 32 -4.74 -6.07 18.04
N LEU A 33 -4.52 -4.89 17.47
CA LEU A 33 -4.75 -3.59 18.12
C LEU A 33 -6.00 -2.90 17.56
N LEU A 34 -6.99 -3.68 17.11
CA LEU A 34 -8.09 -3.20 16.27
C LEU A 34 -8.89 -2.04 16.90
N ASN A 35 -9.26 -2.14 18.18
CA ASN A 35 -9.99 -1.06 18.87
C ASN A 35 -9.14 0.22 19.01
N TYR A 36 -7.83 0.07 19.22
CA TYR A 36 -6.92 1.20 19.29
C TYR A 36 -6.81 1.87 17.92
N SER A 37 -6.61 1.09 16.86
CA SER A 37 -6.54 1.63 15.50
C SER A 37 -7.85 2.29 15.08
N ALA A 38 -8.99 1.69 15.39
CA ALA A 38 -10.31 2.26 15.14
C ALA A 38 -10.49 3.63 15.82
N SER A 39 -10.20 3.74 17.12
CA SER A 39 -10.42 4.97 17.89
C SER A 39 -9.36 6.06 17.69
N HIS A 40 -8.08 5.71 17.52
CA HIS A 40 -6.99 6.69 17.50
C HIS A 40 -6.47 7.00 16.10
N VAL A 41 -6.47 6.01 15.19
CA VAL A 41 -5.97 6.18 13.82
C VAL A 41 -7.11 6.53 12.88
N ALA A 42 -8.16 5.71 12.86
CA ALA A 42 -9.35 5.95 12.04
C ALA A 42 -10.26 7.05 12.63
N LYS A 43 -10.12 7.34 13.93
CA LYS A 43 -10.94 8.29 14.71
C LYS A 43 -12.43 7.95 14.72
N PHE A 44 -12.75 6.67 14.77
CA PHE A 44 -14.12 6.21 15.00
C PHE A 44 -14.52 6.45 16.46
N ASP A 45 -15.74 6.93 16.66
CA ASP A 45 -16.36 6.91 17.97
C ASP A 45 -16.88 5.49 18.26
N LEU A 46 -16.20 4.79 19.17
CA LEU A 46 -16.53 3.41 19.51
C LEU A 46 -17.91 3.28 20.19
N ALA A 47 -18.49 4.37 20.69
CA ALA A 47 -19.84 4.35 21.26
C ALA A 47 -20.94 4.32 20.19
N THR A 48 -20.65 4.78 18.96
CA THR A 48 -21.66 4.99 17.92
C THR A 48 -21.35 4.29 16.59
N VAL A 49 -20.09 3.89 16.37
CA VAL A 49 -19.69 3.24 15.12
C VAL A 49 -20.34 1.84 14.99
N PRO A 50 -20.89 1.48 13.82
CA PRO A 50 -21.39 0.14 13.59
C PRO A 50 -20.26 -0.90 13.72
N MET A 51 -20.53 -2.00 14.44
CA MET A 51 -19.55 -3.08 14.65
C MET A 51 -19.04 -3.68 13.34
N ASP A 52 -19.85 -3.70 12.29
CA ASP A 52 -19.45 -4.17 10.97
C ASP A 52 -18.31 -3.32 10.38
N GLN A 53 -18.23 -2.02 10.68
CA GLN A 53 -17.12 -1.17 10.23
C GLN A 53 -15.81 -1.54 10.94
N ILE A 54 -15.89 -1.86 12.23
CA ILE A 54 -14.72 -2.34 13.01
C ILE A 54 -14.30 -3.71 12.48
N PHE A 55 -15.25 -4.60 12.21
CA PHE A 55 -14.98 -5.92 11.62
C PHE A 55 -14.29 -5.78 10.25
N MET A 56 -14.80 -4.91 9.38
CA MET A 56 -14.19 -4.64 8.07
C MET A 56 -12.79 -4.04 8.17
N LEU A 57 -12.51 -3.21 9.18
CA LEU A 57 -11.14 -2.76 9.47
C LEU A 57 -10.25 -3.96 9.85
N GLY A 58 -10.77 -4.91 10.61
CA GLY A 58 -10.14 -6.20 10.88
C GLY A 58 -9.80 -7.01 9.63
N VAL A 59 -10.76 -7.13 8.71
CA VAL A 59 -10.60 -7.82 7.41
C VAL A 59 -9.55 -7.13 6.55
N PHE A 60 -9.51 -5.80 6.57
CA PHE A 60 -8.46 -5.03 5.91
C PHE A 60 -7.08 -5.32 6.51
N GLY A 61 -6.98 -5.48 7.83
CA GLY A 61 -5.76 -5.91 8.53
C GLY A 61 -5.28 -7.30 8.08
N MET A 62 -6.18 -8.27 7.95
CA MET A 62 -5.84 -9.60 7.41
C MET A 62 -5.26 -9.50 6.00
N SER A 63 -5.86 -8.66 5.16
CA SER A 63 -5.36 -8.39 3.80
C SER A 63 -3.98 -7.72 3.83
N ASN A 64 -3.70 -6.85 4.80
CA ASN A 64 -2.39 -6.22 4.96
C ASN A 64 -1.28 -7.24 5.29
N PHE A 65 -1.56 -8.31 6.02
CA PHE A 65 -0.58 -9.38 6.19
C PHE A 65 -0.23 -10.05 4.86
N VAL A 66 -1.26 -10.42 4.08
CA VAL A 66 -1.07 -11.07 2.78
C VAL A 66 -0.25 -10.18 1.86
N THR A 67 -0.62 -8.90 1.71
CA THR A 67 0.12 -7.97 0.85
C THR A 67 1.53 -7.72 1.37
N GLY A 68 1.72 -7.59 2.69
CA GLY A 68 3.02 -7.39 3.30
C GLY A 68 4.00 -8.53 3.04
N PHE A 69 3.57 -9.78 3.27
CA PHE A 69 4.40 -10.95 3.01
C PHE A 69 4.74 -11.09 1.52
N ILE A 70 3.77 -10.90 0.62
CA ILE A 70 4.00 -10.97 -0.83
C ILE A 70 4.99 -9.89 -1.27
N ASN A 71 4.79 -8.65 -0.82
CA ASN A 71 5.66 -7.51 -1.19
C ASN A 71 7.10 -7.72 -0.71
N ILE A 72 7.29 -8.22 0.51
CA ILE A 72 8.62 -8.56 1.04
C ILE A 72 9.25 -9.69 0.21
N LEU A 73 8.50 -10.75 -0.07
CA LEU A 73 8.99 -11.88 -0.84
C LEU A 73 9.42 -11.45 -2.24
N VAL A 74 8.60 -10.66 -2.93
CA VAL A 74 8.91 -10.11 -4.25
C VAL A 74 10.14 -9.21 -4.18
N ALA A 75 10.22 -8.31 -3.21
CA ALA A 75 11.36 -7.40 -3.07
C ALA A 75 12.70 -8.13 -2.89
N ILE A 76 12.69 -9.30 -2.24
CA ILE A 76 13.89 -10.11 -1.99
C ILE A 76 14.20 -11.08 -3.14
N LYS A 77 13.18 -11.73 -3.71
CA LYS A 77 13.35 -12.84 -4.67
C LYS A 77 13.18 -12.46 -6.13
N ALA A 78 12.42 -11.39 -6.43
CA ALA A 78 12.07 -10.98 -7.79
C ALA A 78 12.13 -9.45 -7.90
N ARG A 79 13.32 -8.88 -7.67
CA ARG A 79 13.54 -7.43 -7.63
C ARG A 79 13.15 -6.74 -8.95
N GLU A 80 13.31 -7.42 -10.08
CA GLU A 80 13.04 -6.95 -11.43
C GLU A 80 11.55 -6.64 -11.69
N ILE A 81 10.63 -7.25 -10.95
CA ILE A 81 9.17 -6.97 -11.04
C ILE A 81 8.70 -5.96 -9.98
N SER A 82 9.57 -5.55 -9.05
CA SER A 82 9.21 -4.61 -7.97
C SER A 82 8.60 -3.29 -8.46
N PRO A 83 9.09 -2.64 -9.54
CA PRO A 83 8.46 -1.42 -10.07
C PRO A 83 7.00 -1.64 -10.48
N GLN A 84 6.70 -2.77 -11.13
CA GLN A 84 5.37 -3.11 -11.62
C GLN A 84 4.43 -3.38 -10.44
N VAL A 85 4.90 -4.08 -9.42
CA VAL A 85 4.12 -4.30 -8.19
C VAL A 85 3.81 -2.97 -7.50
N LEU A 86 4.78 -2.06 -7.40
CA LEU A 86 4.55 -0.71 -6.85
C LEU A 86 3.46 0.05 -7.63
N LEU A 87 3.39 -0.08 -8.95
CA LEU A 87 2.31 0.52 -9.74
C LEU A 87 0.96 -0.18 -9.54
N LEU A 88 0.96 -1.51 -9.42
CA LEU A 88 -0.26 -2.30 -9.27
C LEU A 88 -1.02 -1.96 -7.98
N ILE A 89 -0.30 -1.59 -6.92
CA ILE A 89 -0.92 -1.24 -5.64
C ILE A 89 -1.92 -0.07 -5.78
N PRO A 90 -1.53 1.16 -6.17
CA PRO A 90 -2.50 2.24 -6.34
C PRO A 90 -3.54 1.97 -7.43
N LEU A 91 -3.21 1.21 -8.48
CA LEU A 91 -4.18 0.82 -9.51
C LEU A 91 -5.28 -0.09 -8.95
N ALA A 92 -4.93 -1.06 -8.10
CA ALA A 92 -5.91 -1.94 -7.47
C ALA A 92 -6.89 -1.16 -6.58
N TYR A 93 -6.40 -0.16 -5.84
CA TYR A 93 -7.27 0.72 -5.07
C TYR A 93 -8.15 1.60 -5.95
N LEU A 94 -7.64 2.08 -7.09
CA LEU A 94 -8.45 2.85 -8.04
C LEU A 94 -9.57 1.98 -8.63
N ILE A 95 -9.27 0.74 -9.02
CA ILE A 95 -10.27 -0.22 -9.51
C ILE A 95 -11.33 -0.48 -8.42
N GLY A 96 -10.90 -0.73 -7.18
CA GLY A 96 -11.82 -0.90 -6.05
C GLY A 96 -12.70 0.33 -5.81
N LEU A 97 -12.13 1.53 -5.86
CA LEU A 97 -12.87 2.78 -5.72
C LEU A 97 -13.91 2.96 -6.82
N VAL A 98 -13.54 2.68 -8.08
CA VAL A 98 -14.49 2.70 -9.20
C VAL A 98 -15.62 1.71 -8.96
N GLY A 99 -15.31 0.47 -8.56
CA GLY A 99 -16.32 -0.55 -8.24
C GLY A 99 -17.30 -0.10 -7.15
N VAL A 100 -16.81 0.49 -6.06
CA VAL A 100 -17.65 1.04 -4.99
C VAL A 100 -18.53 2.19 -5.50
N ARG A 101 -17.97 3.09 -6.31
CA ARG A 101 -18.70 4.25 -6.86
C ARG A 101 -19.78 3.86 -7.85
N LEU A 102 -19.56 2.83 -8.66
CA LEU A 102 -20.57 2.31 -9.59
C LEU A 102 -21.81 1.76 -8.88
N ASN A 103 -21.69 1.38 -7.61
CA ASN A 103 -22.81 0.97 -6.76
C ASN A 103 -23.46 2.15 -6.01
N GLY A 104 -23.10 3.40 -6.33
CA GLY A 104 -23.67 4.59 -5.68
C GLY A 104 -23.19 4.82 -4.24
N ILE A 105 -22.23 4.03 -3.75
CA ILE A 105 -21.74 4.12 -2.37
C ILE A 105 -20.71 5.24 -2.26
N HIS A 106 -20.91 6.09 -1.26
CA HIS A 106 -20.05 7.22 -0.93
C HIS A 106 -19.51 7.06 0.49
N ALA A 107 -18.27 7.49 0.71
CA ALA A 107 -17.69 7.51 2.05
C ALA A 107 -18.17 8.77 2.78
N ASP A 108 -19.12 8.62 3.70
CA ASP A 108 -19.67 9.72 4.49
C ASP A 108 -18.85 10.02 5.76
N ALA A 109 -18.11 9.03 6.25
CA ALA A 109 -17.28 9.17 7.45
C ALA A 109 -15.93 9.84 7.17
N THR A 110 -15.49 10.70 8.08
CA THR A 110 -14.14 11.30 8.11
C THR A 110 -13.08 10.26 8.46
N PHE A 111 -12.75 9.39 7.50
CA PHE A 111 -11.71 8.37 7.68
C PHE A 111 -10.30 8.97 7.59
N ASN A 112 -9.69 9.27 8.73
CA ASN A 112 -8.35 9.88 8.77
C ASN A 112 -7.24 8.97 8.24
N GLY A 113 -7.45 7.65 8.23
CA GLY A 113 -6.52 6.70 7.62
C GLY A 113 -6.28 6.95 6.12
N ARG A 114 -7.16 7.69 5.42
CA ARG A 114 -6.98 8.06 4.01
C ARG A 114 -5.73 8.88 3.74
N TYR A 115 -5.29 9.72 4.68
CA TYR A 115 -4.12 10.57 4.47
C TYR A 115 -2.84 9.74 4.40
N MET A 116 -2.69 8.75 5.29
CA MET A 116 -1.60 7.79 5.24
C MET A 116 -1.63 6.98 3.93
N MET A 117 -2.83 6.60 3.48
CA MET A 117 -3.02 5.90 2.21
C MET A 117 -2.56 6.75 1.00
N PHE A 118 -2.84 8.05 0.97
CA PHE A 118 -2.36 8.93 -0.10
C PHE A 118 -0.84 9.07 -0.13
N VAL A 119 -0.19 9.22 1.04
CA VAL A 119 1.27 9.24 1.13
C VAL A 119 1.85 7.93 0.59
N TYR A 120 1.24 6.81 0.97
CA TYR A 120 1.63 5.48 0.54
C TYR A 120 1.51 5.33 -1.00
N PHE A 121 0.41 5.77 -1.61
CA PHE A 121 0.25 5.76 -3.08
C PHE A 121 1.22 6.69 -3.78
N ALA A 122 1.48 7.87 -3.21
CA ALA A 122 2.45 8.81 -3.77
C ALA A 122 3.85 8.20 -3.82
N ILE A 123 4.30 7.54 -2.73
CA ILE A 123 5.59 6.85 -2.71
C ILE A 123 5.66 5.76 -3.78
N CYS A 124 4.62 4.95 -3.92
CA CYS A 124 4.55 3.90 -4.93
C CYS A 124 4.63 4.47 -6.36
N GLY A 125 3.80 5.48 -6.67
CA GLY A 125 3.74 6.10 -7.99
C GLY A 125 5.03 6.86 -8.35
N LEU A 126 5.56 7.67 -7.44
CA LEU A 126 6.80 8.41 -7.65
C LEU A 126 7.98 7.47 -7.89
N THR A 127 8.08 6.38 -7.13
CA THR A 127 9.15 5.39 -7.31
C THR A 127 9.06 4.73 -8.68
N TYR A 128 7.85 4.41 -9.14
CA TYR A 128 7.64 3.90 -10.49
C TYR A 128 8.03 4.91 -11.58
N LEU A 129 7.68 6.19 -11.42
CA LEU A 129 8.09 7.25 -12.35
C LEU A 129 9.60 7.41 -12.42
N ILE A 130 10.29 7.37 -11.26
CA ILE A 130 11.76 7.40 -11.20
C ILE A 130 12.34 6.21 -11.97
N PHE A 131 11.79 5.02 -11.79
CA PHE A 131 12.21 3.83 -12.54
C PHE A 131 12.04 4.02 -14.07
N LEU A 132 10.91 4.56 -14.53
CA LEU A 132 10.69 4.82 -15.96
C LEU A 132 11.71 5.80 -16.54
N ILE A 133 12.03 6.87 -15.81
CA ILE A 133 13.03 7.87 -16.23
C ILE A 133 14.41 7.21 -16.33
N GLN A 134 14.81 6.40 -15.34
CA GLN A 134 16.08 5.68 -15.36
C GLN A 134 16.15 4.67 -16.50
N LYS A 135 15.08 3.90 -16.71
CA LYS A 135 14.97 2.92 -17.80
C LYS A 135 15.10 3.59 -19.18
N ARG A 136 14.52 4.78 -19.37
CA ARG A 136 14.64 5.54 -20.62
C ARG A 136 16.07 6.01 -20.86
N LYS A 137 16.77 6.49 -19.83
CA LYS A 137 18.18 6.93 -19.92
C LYS A 137 19.18 5.83 -20.28
N ILE A 138 18.86 4.56 -19.99
CA ILE A 138 19.71 3.41 -20.33
C ILE A 138 19.45 2.91 -21.77
N LYS A 139 18.25 3.15 -22.30
CA LYS A 139 17.89 2.76 -23.67
C LYS A 139 18.31 3.79 -24.74
N VAL A 140 18.63 5.01 -24.33
CA VAL A 140 19.24 6.06 -25.16
C VAL A 140 20.75 5.89 -25.09
#